data_AF-A0A529X5M7-F1
#
_entry.id   AF-A0A529X5M7-F1
#
_cell.length_a   1.000
_cell.length_b   1.000
_cell.length_c   1.000
_cell.angle_alpha   90.00
_cell.angle_beta   90.00
_cell.angle_gamma   90.00
#
_symmetry.space_group_name_H-M   'P 1'
#
loop_
_entity.id
_entity.type
_entity.pdbx_description
1 polymer ?
#
loop_
_entity_poly.entity_id
_entity_poly.type
_entity_poly.pdbx_seq_one_letter_code
_entity_poly.pdbx_strand_id
1 'polypeptide(L)' 'MNRIIPLILAVALFMENMDSTVIATSLPAIAIDIHTSPIALKLALTAYLVSLAIFIPISGWMADRFGAKTVF' A
#
# COMPACT_ATOMS: atom_id res chain seq x y z
N MET A 1 -14.99 26.33 4.39
CA MET A 1 -14.60 24.96 3.96
C MET A 1 -13.39 24.55 4.79
N ASN A 2 -13.54 23.56 5.68
CA ASN A 2 -12.52 23.23 6.67
C ASN A 2 -11.31 22.53 5.98
N ARG A 3 -10.18 23.23 5.82
CA ARG A 3 -9.01 22.75 5.05
C ARG A 3 -8.31 21.51 5.64
N ILE A 4 -8.69 21.10 6.84
CA ILE A 4 -8.09 20.00 7.58
C ILE A 4 -8.36 18.64 6.89
N ILE A 5 -9.57 18.43 6.36
CA ILE A 5 -9.94 17.18 5.68
C ILE A 5 -9.03 16.90 4.47
N PRO A 6 -8.90 17.80 3.49
CA PRO A 6 -8.02 17.53 2.34
C PRO A 6 -6.55 17.43 2.72
N LEU A 7 -6.09 18.07 3.81
CA LEU A 7 -4.72 17.93 4.31
C LEU A 7 -4.48 16.51 4.86
N ILE A 8 -5.42 15.97 5.64
CA ILE A 8 -5.35 14.59 6.16
C ILE A 8 -5.31 13.59 4.99
N LEU A 9 -6.18 13.78 3.99
CA LEU A 9 -6.19 12.93 2.79
C LEU A 9 -4.85 12.99 2.05
N ALA A 10 -4.27 14.18 1.88
CA ALA A 10 -2.98 14.36 1.20
C ALA A 10 -1.83 13.66 1.95
N VAL A 11 -1.80 13.76 3.27
CA VAL A 11 -0.78 13.11 4.10
C VAL A 11 -0.95 11.58 4.11
N ALA A 12 -2.19 11.08 4.15
CA ALA A 12 -2.46 9.64 4.07
C ALA A 12 -2.03 9.06 2.72
N LEU A 13 -2.40 9.69 1.61
CA LEU A 13 -1.96 9.29 0.27
C LEU A 13 -0.43 9.37 0.12
N PHE A 14 0.20 10.38 0.73
CA PHE A 14 1.66 10.46 0.76
C PHE A 14 2.28 9.28 1.49
N MET A 15 1.77 8.93 2.68
CA MET A 15 2.26 7.78 3.45
C MET A 15 2.09 6.46 2.69
N GLU A 16 0.93 6.25 2.05
CA GLU A 16 0.69 5.05 1.23
C GLU A 16 1.73 4.91 0.10
N ASN A 17 2.01 5.99 -0.62
CA ASN A 17 2.99 5.99 -1.69
C ASN A 17 4.44 5.83 -1.17
N MET A 18 4.73 6.40 0.00
CA MET A 18 6.03 6.26 0.65
C MET A 18 6.28 4.80 1.06
N ASP A 19 5.33 4.15 1.72
CA ASP A 19 5.45 2.76 2.18
C ASP A 19 5.64 1.79 1.00
N SER A 20 4.86 1.98 -0.08
CA SER A 20 5.02 1.22 -1.32
C SER A 20 6.43 1.32 -1.90
N THR A 21 6.99 2.53 -1.93
CA THR A 21 8.33 2.80 -2.47
C THR A 21 9.43 2.23 -1.57
N VAL A 22 9.28 2.36 -0.24
CA VAL A 22 10.21 1.81 0.74
C VAL A 22 10.25 0.29 0.61
N ILE A 23 9.10 -0.37 0.50
CA ILE A 23 9.04 -1.82 0.29
C ILE A 23 9.71 -2.20 -1.03
N ALA A 24 9.39 -1.52 -2.13
CA ALA A 24 9.98 -1.81 -3.44
C ALA A 24 11.52 -1.69 -3.48
N THR A 25 12.09 -0.76 -2.71
CA THR A 25 13.53 -0.49 -2.66
C THR A 25 14.30 -1.34 -1.64
N SER A 26 13.67 -1.75 -0.53
CA SER A 26 14.30 -2.56 0.53
C SER A 26 14.20 -4.06 0.28
N LEU A 27 13.21 -4.49 -0.48
CA LEU A 27 12.96 -5.87 -0.87
C LEU A 27 14.13 -6.57 -1.60
N PRO A 28 14.88 -5.94 -2.52
CA PRO A 28 16.10 -6.52 -3.09
C PRO A 28 17.18 -6.76 -2.03
N ALA A 29 17.33 -5.85 -1.06
CA ALA A 29 18.29 -6.00 0.03
C ALA A 29 17.92 -7.17 0.95
N ILE A 30 16.63 -7.30 1.29
CA ILE A 30 16.10 -8.42 2.07
C ILE A 30 16.34 -9.76 1.34
N ALA A 31 16.11 -9.82 0.03
CA ALA A 31 16.32 -11.03 -0.77
C ALA A 31 17.80 -11.48 -0.82
N ILE A 32 18.73 -10.51 -0.86
CA ILE A 32 20.17 -10.76 -0.80
C ILE A 32 20.57 -11.32 0.58
N ASP A 33 19.99 -10.76 1.65
CA ASP A 33 20.30 -11.12 3.04
C ASP A 33 19.83 -12.55 3.40
N ILE A 34 18.70 -13.00 2.85
CA ILE A 34 18.20 -14.39 3.00
C ILE A 34 18.69 -15.37 1.92
N HIS A 35 19.74 -15.02 1.17
CA HIS A 35 20.38 -15.87 0.16
C HIS A 35 19.39 -16.53 -0.84
N THR A 36 18.32 -15.82 -1.19
CA THR A 36 17.24 -16.35 -2.05
C THR A 36 17.28 -15.72 -3.44
N SER A 37 17.00 -16.54 -4.45
CA SER A 37 17.12 -16.24 -5.89
C SER A 37 16.37 -14.97 -6.36
N PRO A 38 16.85 -14.27 -7.41
CA PRO A 38 16.23 -13.10 -8.08
C PRO A 38 14.75 -13.25 -8.50
N ILE A 39 14.21 -14.47 -8.44
CA ILE A 39 12.77 -14.76 -8.57
C ILE A 39 11.93 -13.98 -7.55
N ALA A 40 12.45 -13.70 -6.36
CA ALA A 40 11.77 -12.91 -5.34
C ALA A 40 11.44 -11.47 -5.81
N LEU A 41 12.27 -10.87 -6.69
CA LEU A 41 12.03 -9.52 -7.21
C LEU A 41 10.75 -9.47 -8.07
N LYS A 42 10.50 -10.52 -8.86
CA LYS A 42 9.25 -10.67 -9.64
C LYS A 42 8.07 -11.07 -8.74
N LEU A 43 8.31 -11.94 -7.76
CA LEU A 43 7.27 -12.47 -6.87
C LEU A 43 6.73 -11.40 -5.92
N ALA A 44 7.56 -10.49 -5.47
CA ALA A 44 7.15 -9.47 -4.52
C ALA A 44 6.50 -8.26 -5.20
N LEU A 45 6.88 -7.91 -6.43
CA LEU A 45 6.09 -6.98 -7.25
C LEU A 45 4.69 -7.56 -7.55
N THR A 46 4.62 -8.84 -7.90
CA THR A 46 3.33 -9.52 -8.14
C THR A 46 2.51 -9.65 -6.86
N ALA A 47 3.11 -9.98 -5.72
CA ALA A 47 2.43 -10.00 -4.43
C ALA A 47 1.89 -8.62 -4.03
N TYR A 48 2.65 -7.54 -4.28
CA TYR A 48 2.18 -6.17 -4.07
C TYR A 48 0.96 -5.84 -4.93
N LEU A 49 1.01 -6.16 -6.23
CA LEU A 49 -0.12 -5.93 -7.13
C LEU A 49 -1.35 -6.78 -6.77
N VAL A 50 -1.15 -8.04 -6.37
CA VAL A 50 -2.24 -8.93 -5.92
C VAL A 50 -2.86 -8.40 -4.62
N SER A 51 -2.05 -7.93 -3.69
CA SER A 51 -2.52 -7.30 -2.45
C SER A 51 -3.38 -6.07 -2.78
N LEU A 52 -2.88 -5.14 -3.59
CA LEU A 52 -3.66 -3.98 -4.07
C LEU A 52 -4.98 -4.41 -4.73
N ALA A 53 -4.94 -5.39 -5.63
CA ALA A 53 -6.12 -5.86 -6.34
C ALA A 53 -7.21 -6.43 -5.40
N ILE A 54 -6.82 -7.00 -4.26
CA ILE A 54 -7.74 -7.52 -3.25
C ILE A 54 -8.22 -6.40 -2.32
N PHE A 55 -7.31 -5.56 -1.82
CA PHE A 55 -7.61 -4.59 -0.78
C PHE A 55 -8.35 -3.35 -1.29
N ILE A 56 -8.13 -2.91 -2.54
CA ILE A 56 -8.87 -1.78 -3.13
C ILE A 56 -10.40 -2.03 -3.10
N PRO A 57 -10.94 -3.11 -3.68
CA PRO A 57 -12.39 -3.33 -3.68
C PRO A 57 -12.94 -3.61 -2.27
N ILE A 58 -12.18 -4.27 -1.39
CA ILE A 58 -12.59 -4.51 -0.01
C ILE A 58 -12.72 -3.19 0.75
N SER A 59 -11.74 -2.28 0.61
CA SER A 59 -11.78 -0.96 1.24
C SER A 59 -12.96 -0.12 0.74
N GLY A 60 -13.29 -0.20 -0.55
CA GLY A 60 -14.47 0.44 -1.13
C GLY A 60 -15.77 -0.08 -0.54
N TRP A 61 -15.95 -1.41 -0.50
CA TRP A 61 -17.12 -2.02 0.12
C TRP A 61 -17.24 -1.70 1.63
N MET A 62 -16.11 -1.70 2.36
CA MET A 62 -16.09 -1.32 3.76
C MET A 62 -16.46 0.15 3.96
N ALA A 63 -15.95 1.06 3.12
CA ALA A 63 -16.28 2.47 3.17
C ALA A 63 -17.77 2.73 2.89
N ASP A 64 -18.36 1.97 1.96
CA ASP A 64 -19.79 2.02 1.67
C ASP A 64 -20.65 1.48 2.82
N ARG A 65 -20.16 0.45 3.53
CA ARG A 65 -20.90 -0.23 4.61
C ARG A 65 -20.80 0.47 5.97
N PHE A 66 -19.61 0.98 6.34
CA PHE A 66 -19.30 1.53 7.67
C PHE A 66 -19.07 3.06 7.66
N GLY A 67 -19.13 3.68 6.49
CA GLY A 67 -18.89 5.11 6.27
C GLY A 67 -17.42 5.41 6.01
N ALA A 68 -17.16 6.20 4.96
CA ALA A 68 -15.81 6.57 4.52
C ALA A 68 -14.96 7.20 5.63
N LYS A 69 -15.57 7.88 6.62
CA LYS A 69 -14.85 8.55 7.71
C LYS A 69 -14.38 7.60 8.82
N THR A 70 -14.94 6.40 8.90
CA THR A 70 -14.64 5.38 9.93
C THR A 70 -13.64 4.34 9.42
N VAL A 71 -13.54 4.23 8.09
CA VAL A 71 -12.65 3.29 7.38
C VAL A 71 -11.34 3.95 6.96
N PHE A 72 -11.32 5.29 6.87
CA PHE A 72 -10.11 6.10 6.68
C PHE A 72 -9.26 6.13 7.95
#